data_AF-A0A3D3GT88-F1
#
_entry.id   AF-A0A3D3GT88-F1
#
_cell.length_a   1.000
_cell.length_b   1.000
_cell.length_c   1.000
_cell.angle_alpha   90.00
_cell.angle_beta   90.00
_cell.angle_gamma   90.00
#
_symmetry.space_group_name_H-M   'P 1'
#
loop_
_entity.id
_entity.type
_entity.pdbx_description
1 polymer ?
#
loop_
_entity_poly.entity_id
_entity_poly.type
_entity_poly.pdbx_seq_one_letter_code
_entity_poly.pdbx_strand_id
1 'polypeptide(L)'
;DAHFATRAALFELDNLIKNGMSEKDFQATRNYLTNYVPQLVASQDQQLGYALDSEFYQTEEFVKYVREQFTKLSLDDINRVIKENLQTDNIHYVFISGDGKDMKKRLLSEQVSPLTYNSDKAAELLATDKIIESYKLTLPFKNVEVITVDKVFK
;
A
#
# COMPACT_ATOMS: atom_id res chain seq x y z
N ASP A 1 9.38 -11.02 -9.74
CA ASP A 1 9.39 -10.10 -10.91
C ASP A 1 8.56 -8.87 -10.55
N ALA A 2 9.04 -7.67 -10.90
CA ALA A 2 8.34 -6.42 -10.61
C ALA A 2 7.02 -6.28 -11.41
N HIS A 3 6.91 -6.88 -12.59
CA HIS A 3 5.65 -6.86 -13.34
C HIS A 3 4.55 -7.63 -12.60
N PHE A 4 4.83 -8.86 -12.16
CA PHE A 4 3.89 -9.63 -11.32
C PHE A 4 3.57 -8.89 -10.02
N ALA A 5 4.58 -8.34 -9.33
CA ALA A 5 4.37 -7.61 -8.08
C ALA A 5 3.44 -6.39 -8.26
N THR A 6 3.51 -5.71 -9.40
CA THR A 6 2.61 -4.60 -9.73
C THR A 6 1.17 -5.07 -9.86
N ARG A 7 0.96 -6.18 -10.56
CA ARG A 7 -0.36 -6.81 -10.70
C ARG A 7 -0.91 -7.30 -9.37
N ALA A 8 -0.06 -7.89 -8.53
CA ALA A 8 -0.43 -8.33 -7.20
C ALA A 8 -0.87 -7.14 -6.33
N ALA A 9 -0.09 -6.05 -6.32
CA ALA A 9 -0.43 -4.86 -5.56
C ALA A 9 -1.77 -4.26 -5.99
N LEU A 10 -2.04 -4.19 -7.30
CA LEU A 10 -3.31 -3.69 -7.82
C LEU A 10 -4.48 -4.63 -7.45
N PHE A 11 -4.30 -5.93 -7.64
CA PHE A 11 -5.30 -6.95 -7.29
C PHE A 11 -5.66 -6.92 -5.79
N GLU A 12 -4.66 -6.83 -4.91
CA GLU A 12 -4.90 -6.75 -3.46
C GLU A 12 -5.54 -5.43 -3.05
N LEU A 13 -5.17 -4.31 -3.70
CA LEU A 13 -5.82 -3.02 -3.47
C LEU A 13 -7.30 -3.06 -3.88
N ASP A 14 -7.61 -3.60 -5.06
CA ASP A 14 -9.00 -3.78 -5.52
C ASP A 14 -9.80 -4.71 -4.58
N ASN A 15 -9.19 -5.80 -4.10
CA ASN A 15 -9.82 -6.67 -3.12
C ASN A 15 -10.08 -5.97 -1.79
N LEU A 16 -9.14 -5.15 -1.31
CA LEU A 16 -9.31 -4.37 -0.08
C LEU A 16 -10.44 -3.35 -0.22
N ILE A 17 -10.50 -2.63 -1.35
CA ILE A 17 -11.58 -1.68 -1.63
C ILE A 17 -12.93 -2.39 -1.67
N LYS A 18 -13.01 -3.52 -2.37
CA LYS A 18 -14.25 -4.27 -2.56
C LYS A 18 -14.75 -4.91 -1.27
N ASN A 19 -13.87 -5.61 -0.57
CA ASN A 19 -14.24 -6.51 0.53
C ASN A 19 -14.05 -5.86 1.91
N GLY A 20 -13.24 -4.80 2.01
CA GLY A 20 -12.87 -4.19 3.28
C GLY A 20 -11.90 -5.03 4.11
N MET A 21 -11.57 -4.51 5.27
CA MET A 21 -10.80 -5.20 6.31
C MET A 21 -11.70 -6.19 7.07
N SER A 22 -11.11 -7.29 7.55
CA SER A 22 -11.80 -8.23 8.43
C SER A 22 -11.86 -7.74 9.88
N GLU A 23 -12.85 -8.19 10.66
CA GLU A 23 -12.94 -7.88 12.10
C GLU A 23 -11.68 -8.34 12.85
N LYS A 24 -11.15 -9.51 12.50
CA LYS A 24 -9.94 -10.06 13.10
C LYS A 24 -8.75 -9.12 12.88
N ASP A 25 -8.54 -8.66 11.65
CA ASP A 25 -7.41 -7.80 11.31
C ASP A 25 -7.57 -6.40 11.92
N PHE A 26 -8.81 -5.90 11.98
CA PHE A 26 -9.12 -4.64 12.64
C PHE A 26 -8.75 -4.68 14.13
N GLN A 27 -9.21 -5.70 14.87
CA GLN A 27 -8.90 -5.83 16.29
C GLN A 27 -7.40 -6.03 16.54
N ALA A 28 -6.74 -6.86 15.72
CA ALA A 28 -5.30 -7.08 15.82
C ALA A 28 -4.51 -5.78 15.59
N THR A 29 -4.85 -5.04 14.53
CA THR A 29 -4.18 -3.79 14.15
C THR A 29 -4.42 -2.69 15.18
N ARG A 30 -5.66 -2.51 15.62
CA ARG A 30 -6.03 -1.53 16.66
C ARG A 30 -5.28 -1.79 17.97
N ASN A 31 -5.21 -3.05 18.40
CA ASN A 31 -4.50 -3.43 19.61
C ASN A 31 -2.98 -3.21 19.49
N TYR A 32 -2.40 -3.55 18.34
CA TYR A 32 -0.99 -3.29 18.06
C TYR A 32 -0.69 -1.79 18.14
N LEU A 33 -1.43 -0.96 17.39
CA LEU A 33 -1.20 0.48 17.32
C LEU A 33 -1.41 1.17 18.68
N THR A 34 -2.44 0.79 19.44
CA THR A 34 -2.71 1.34 20.79
C THR A 34 -1.53 1.15 21.75
N ASN A 35 -0.84 0.02 21.65
CA ASN A 35 0.34 -0.30 22.46
C ASN A 35 1.64 0.29 21.88
N TYR A 36 1.68 0.53 20.57
CA TYR A 36 2.85 1.06 19.89
C TYR A 36 3.00 2.58 20.01
N VAL A 37 1.89 3.33 20.05
CA VAL A 37 1.92 4.81 20.07
C VAL A 37 2.87 5.43 21.12
N PRO A 38 2.95 4.96 22.38
CA PRO A 38 3.92 5.50 23.35
C PRO A 38 5.39 5.35 22.92
N GLN A 39 5.70 4.35 22.10
CA GLN A 39 7.05 4.13 21.59
C GLN A 39 7.45 5.17 20.54
N LEU A 40 6.48 5.82 19.89
CA LEU A 40 6.73 6.90 18.94
C LEU A 40 7.27 8.17 19.61
N VAL A 41 7.04 8.32 20.92
CA VAL A 41 7.48 9.47 21.73
C VAL A 41 8.48 9.06 22.82
N ALA A 42 9.27 8.02 22.55
CA ALA A 42 10.17 7.43 23.54
C ALA A 42 11.35 8.37 23.88
N SER A 43 11.78 9.24 22.97
CA SER A 43 12.83 10.23 23.21
C SER A 43 12.26 11.64 23.44
N GLN A 44 13.05 12.50 24.07
CA GLN A 44 12.68 13.89 24.32
C GLN A 44 12.52 14.70 23.02
N ASP A 45 13.36 14.46 22.02
CA ASP A 45 13.25 15.10 20.71
C ASP A 45 11.96 14.72 19.99
N GLN A 46 11.54 13.45 20.11
CA GLN A 46 10.25 13.00 19.55
C GLN A 46 9.07 13.61 20.30
N GLN A 47 9.12 13.67 21.63
CA GLN A 47 8.08 14.34 22.43
C GLN A 47 7.91 15.80 22.01
N LEU A 48 9.03 16.51 21.82
CA LEU A 48 9.00 17.89 21.35
C LEU A 48 8.42 17.98 19.93
N GLY A 49 8.86 17.13 19.01
CA GLY A 49 8.35 17.10 17.63
C GLY A 49 6.83 16.89 17.58
N TYR A 50 6.32 15.88 18.27
CA TYR A 50 4.88 15.62 18.33
C TYR A 50 4.10 16.71 19.07
N ALA A 51 4.69 17.38 20.07
CA ALA A 51 4.05 18.53 20.72
C ALA A 51 3.91 19.72 19.77
N LEU A 52 4.92 20.00 18.95
CA LEU A 52 4.85 21.03 17.91
C LEU A 52 3.80 20.69 16.86
N ASP A 53 3.72 19.43 16.43
CA ASP A 53 2.67 18.97 15.52
C ASP A 53 1.28 19.12 16.14
N SER A 54 1.10 18.72 17.41
CA SER A 54 -0.16 18.89 18.13
C SER A 54 -0.58 20.35 18.23
N GLU A 55 0.35 21.27 18.51
CA GLU A 55 0.08 22.71 18.52
C GLU A 55 -0.32 23.22 17.13
N PHE A 56 0.43 22.82 16.09
CA PHE A 56 0.18 23.24 14.72
C PHE A 56 -1.18 22.76 14.20
N TYR A 57 -1.53 21.49 14.43
CA TYR A 57 -2.78 20.89 13.99
C TYR A 57 -3.94 21.10 14.98
N GLN A 58 -3.71 21.81 16.09
CA GLN A 58 -4.71 22.10 17.13
C GLN A 58 -5.35 20.83 17.73
N THR A 59 -4.54 19.80 17.95
CA THR A 59 -4.96 18.54 18.57
C THR A 59 -4.52 18.47 20.03
N GLU A 60 -5.04 17.49 20.77
CA GLU A 60 -4.52 17.18 22.10
C GLU A 60 -3.11 16.58 22.01
N GLU A 61 -2.48 16.33 23.16
CA GLU A 61 -1.22 15.58 23.25
C GLU A 61 -1.34 14.27 22.46
N PHE A 62 -0.38 14.03 21.56
CA PHE A 62 -0.47 13.02 20.52
C PHE A 62 -0.83 11.62 21.05
N VAL A 63 -0.17 11.13 22.11
CA VAL A 63 -0.43 9.79 22.64
C VAL A 63 -1.84 9.68 23.19
N LYS A 64 -2.27 10.67 23.98
CA LYS A 64 -3.63 10.74 24.52
C LYS A 64 -4.66 10.80 23.40
N TYR A 65 -4.48 11.72 22.45
CA TYR A 65 -5.37 11.92 21.31
C TYR A 65 -5.57 10.62 20.53
N VAL A 66 -4.49 9.97 20.09
CA VAL A 66 -4.57 8.76 19.26
C VAL A 66 -5.23 7.60 20.00
N ARG A 67 -4.91 7.39 21.29
CA ARG A 67 -5.54 6.33 22.10
C ARG A 67 -7.04 6.54 22.30
N GLU A 68 -7.47 7.78 22.51
CA GLU A 68 -8.89 8.10 22.59
C GLU A 68 -9.61 7.88 21.26
N GLN A 69 -8.99 8.26 20.14
CA GLN A 69 -9.57 8.02 18.81
C GLN A 69 -9.67 6.53 18.52
N PHE A 70 -8.62 5.75 18.79
CA PHE A 70 -8.69 4.29 18.64
C PHE A 70 -9.74 3.67 19.54
N THR A 71 -10.04 4.23 20.73
CA THR A 71 -11.11 3.71 21.60
C THR A 71 -12.50 3.83 20.95
N LYS A 72 -12.72 4.86 20.14
CA LYS A 72 -13.99 5.15 19.48
C LYS A 72 -14.11 4.56 18.07
N LEU A 73 -12.98 4.26 17.44
CA LEU A 73 -12.89 3.73 16.07
C LEU A 73 -13.62 2.38 15.94
N SER A 74 -14.40 2.23 14.87
CA SER A 74 -15.09 0.99 14.51
C SER A 74 -14.58 0.39 13.19
N LEU A 75 -14.87 -0.90 12.96
CA LEU A 75 -14.58 -1.55 11.67
C LEU A 75 -15.36 -0.87 10.53
N ASP A 76 -16.61 -0.47 10.78
CA ASP A 76 -17.46 0.19 9.79
C ASP A 76 -16.87 1.54 9.34
N ASP A 77 -16.28 2.30 10.27
CA ASP A 77 -15.58 3.55 9.93
C ASP A 77 -14.39 3.29 8.99
N ILE A 78 -13.60 2.25 9.28
CA ILE A 78 -12.46 1.87 8.45
C ILE A 78 -12.91 1.43 7.06
N ASN A 79 -13.91 0.54 6.98
CA ASN A 79 -14.40 0.04 5.71
C ASN A 79 -15.10 1.11 4.88
N ARG A 80 -15.76 2.08 5.51
CA ARG A 80 -16.29 3.27 4.85
C ARG A 80 -15.16 4.11 4.26
N VAL A 81 -14.15 4.46 5.06
CA VAL A 81 -13.01 5.29 4.62
C VAL A 81 -12.22 4.61 3.50
N ILE A 82 -12.00 3.30 3.58
CA ILE A 82 -11.37 2.49 2.50
C ILE A 82 -12.13 2.70 1.19
N LYS A 83 -13.46 2.55 1.19
CA LYS A 83 -14.29 2.68 -0.02
C LYS A 83 -14.40 4.11 -0.53
N GLU A 84 -14.40 5.09 0.36
CA GLU A 84 -14.52 6.51 0.00
C GLU A 84 -13.23 7.11 -0.53
N ASN A 85 -12.06 6.60 -0.11
CA ASN A 85 -10.78 7.29 -0.32
C ASN A 85 -9.75 6.48 -1.13
N LEU A 86 -9.85 5.15 -1.18
CA LEU A 86 -8.97 4.33 -2.01
C LEU A 86 -9.61 4.07 -3.38
N GLN A 87 -8.78 4.09 -4.41
CA GLN A 87 -9.18 3.88 -5.81
C GLN A 87 -8.04 3.22 -6.59
N THR A 88 -8.38 2.68 -7.76
CA THR A 88 -7.42 2.10 -8.71
C THR A 88 -7.34 2.80 -10.07
N ASP A 89 -8.17 3.82 -10.29
CA ASP A 89 -8.28 4.56 -11.55
C ASP A 89 -7.12 5.53 -11.83
N ASN A 90 -6.45 6.04 -10.78
CA ASN A 90 -5.40 7.05 -10.89
C ASN A 90 -4.21 6.70 -9.98
N ILE A 91 -3.48 5.66 -10.38
CA ILE A 91 -2.27 5.18 -9.69
C ILE A 91 -1.02 5.63 -10.45
N HIS A 92 -0.03 6.12 -9.71
CA HIS A 92 1.30 6.41 -10.21
C HIS A 92 2.26 5.27 -9.88
N TYR A 93 2.86 4.66 -10.90
CA TYR A 93 3.86 3.60 -10.73
C TYR A 93 5.26 4.12 -11.02
N VAL A 94 6.21 3.86 -10.11
CA VAL A 94 7.63 4.16 -10.31
C VAL A 94 8.41 2.86 -10.25
N PHE A 95 9.23 2.62 -11.28
CA PHE A 95 10.07 1.43 -11.38
C PHE A 95 11.54 1.83 -11.47
N ILE A 96 12.38 1.16 -10.68
CA ILE A 96 13.83 1.18 -10.86
C ILE A 96 14.20 -0.15 -11.51
N SER A 97 14.67 -0.11 -12.76
CA SER A 97 14.98 -1.30 -13.56
C SER A 97 16.32 -1.12 -14.27
N GLY A 98 17.09 -2.21 -14.38
CA GLY A 98 18.27 -2.26 -15.24
C GLY A 98 17.92 -2.19 -16.73
N ASP A 99 16.71 -2.61 -17.11
CA ASP A 99 16.15 -2.44 -18.45
C ASP A 99 14.73 -1.86 -18.36
N GLY A 100 14.64 -0.52 -18.41
CA GLY A 100 13.36 0.19 -18.43
C GLY A 100 12.60 0.02 -19.75
N LYS A 101 13.30 -0.22 -20.88
CA LYS A 101 12.65 -0.36 -22.19
C LYS A 101 11.92 -1.70 -22.30
N ASP A 102 12.54 -2.78 -21.83
CA ASP A 102 11.87 -4.07 -21.71
C ASP A 102 10.68 -3.97 -20.76
N MET A 103 10.87 -3.42 -19.56
CA MET A 103 9.77 -3.28 -18.59
C MET A 103 8.58 -2.52 -19.19
N LYS A 104 8.83 -1.36 -19.82
CA LYS A 104 7.80 -0.59 -20.53
C LYS A 104 7.09 -1.43 -21.58
N LYS A 105 7.82 -2.20 -22.39
CA LYS A 105 7.24 -3.08 -23.40
C LYS A 105 6.31 -4.11 -22.76
N ARG A 106 6.78 -4.84 -21.73
CA ARG A 106 6.00 -5.91 -21.07
C ARG A 106 4.72 -5.39 -20.44
N LEU A 107 4.80 -4.23 -19.76
CA LEU A 107 3.66 -3.56 -19.14
C LEU A 107 2.61 -3.14 -20.19
N LEU A 108 3.05 -2.46 -21.25
CA LEU A 108 2.15 -1.93 -22.28
C LEU A 108 1.55 -3.01 -23.19
N SER A 109 2.26 -4.12 -23.38
CA SER A 109 1.73 -5.28 -24.11
C SER A 109 0.87 -6.20 -23.22
N GLU A 110 0.72 -5.88 -21.93
CA GLU A 110 0.02 -6.72 -20.96
C GLU A 110 0.54 -8.17 -20.95
N GLN A 111 1.86 -8.34 -21.15
CA GLN A 111 2.46 -9.67 -21.22
C GLN A 111 2.20 -10.43 -19.91
N VAL A 112 1.82 -11.71 -20.00
CA VAL A 112 1.65 -12.56 -18.81
C VAL A 112 2.95 -12.59 -18.00
N SER A 113 2.83 -12.41 -16.69
CA SER A 113 3.97 -12.30 -15.77
C SER A 113 3.89 -13.41 -14.73
N PRO A 114 4.22 -14.67 -15.05
CA PRO A 114 4.09 -15.77 -14.09
C PRO A 114 5.11 -15.64 -12.95
N LEU A 115 4.75 -16.13 -11.75
CA LEU A 115 5.64 -16.22 -10.60
C LEU A 115 6.08 -17.66 -10.38
N THR A 116 7.39 -17.88 -10.23
CA THR A 116 7.97 -19.20 -9.96
C THR A 116 8.60 -19.23 -8.58
N TYR A 117 8.36 -20.30 -7.83
CA TYR A 117 8.93 -20.51 -6.51
C TYR A 117 10.04 -21.56 -6.53
N ASN A 118 10.98 -21.41 -5.59
CA ASN A 118 12.04 -22.38 -5.33
C ASN A 118 11.61 -23.49 -4.35
N SER A 119 10.39 -23.43 -3.84
CA SER A 119 9.80 -24.39 -2.91
C SER A 119 8.35 -24.63 -3.28
N ASP A 120 7.80 -25.76 -2.82
CA ASP A 120 6.36 -25.99 -2.87
C ASP A 120 5.61 -24.90 -2.09
N LYS A 121 4.44 -24.50 -2.62
CA LYS A 121 3.53 -23.52 -2.02
C LYS A 121 2.12 -24.11 -1.92
N ALA A 122 1.31 -23.53 -1.04
CA ALA A 122 -0.08 -23.92 -0.88
C ALA A 122 -0.87 -23.73 -2.20
N ALA A 123 -1.79 -24.66 -2.49
CA ALA A 123 -2.58 -24.63 -3.71
C ALA A 123 -3.41 -23.35 -3.87
N GLU A 124 -3.93 -22.80 -2.76
CA GLU A 124 -4.70 -21.56 -2.74
C GLU A 124 -3.87 -20.35 -3.21
N LEU A 125 -2.60 -20.30 -2.80
CA LEU A 125 -1.66 -19.25 -3.23
C LEU A 125 -1.37 -19.38 -4.72
N LEU A 126 -1.10 -20.60 -5.21
CA LEU A 126 -0.86 -20.83 -6.64
C LEU A 126 -2.10 -20.50 -7.50
N ALA A 127 -3.30 -20.78 -7.00
CA ALA A 127 -4.54 -20.41 -7.68
C ALA A 127 -4.71 -18.89 -7.77
N THR A 128 -4.34 -18.16 -6.71
CA THR A 128 -4.37 -16.70 -6.68
C THR A 128 -3.32 -16.12 -7.64
N ASP A 129 -2.11 -16.67 -7.66
CA ASP A 129 -1.06 -16.27 -8.60
C ASP A 129 -1.48 -16.45 -10.06
N LYS A 130 -2.29 -17.49 -10.36
CA LYS A 130 -2.87 -17.70 -11.70
C LYS A 130 -3.85 -16.61 -12.12
N ILE A 131 -4.54 -15.99 -11.17
CA ILE A 131 -5.37 -14.82 -11.45
C ILE A 131 -4.45 -13.61 -11.66
N ILE A 132 -3.50 -13.40 -10.75
CA ILE A 132 -2.61 -12.23 -10.75
C ILE A 132 -1.72 -12.19 -11.99
N GLU A 133 -1.22 -13.31 -12.50
CA GLU A 133 -0.28 -13.34 -13.64
C GLU A 133 -0.81 -12.71 -14.92
N SER A 134 -2.14 -12.52 -15.02
CA SER A 134 -2.83 -11.90 -16.16
C SER A 134 -3.73 -10.70 -15.77
N TYR A 135 -3.68 -10.26 -14.52
CA TYR A 135 -4.46 -9.13 -14.02
C TYR A 135 -4.13 -7.84 -14.78
N LYS A 136 -5.15 -7.12 -15.26
CA LYS A 136 -4.94 -5.99 -16.17
C LYS A 136 -4.51 -4.74 -15.43
N LEU A 137 -3.44 -4.10 -15.90
CA LEU A 137 -2.96 -2.82 -15.37
C LEU A 137 -3.56 -1.64 -16.14
N THR A 138 -3.93 -1.86 -17.42
CA THR A 138 -4.66 -0.88 -18.26
C THR A 138 -3.91 0.46 -18.39
N LEU A 139 -2.58 0.40 -18.47
CA LEU A 139 -1.74 1.60 -18.50
C LEU A 139 -1.90 2.36 -19.84
N PRO A 140 -2.15 3.68 -19.83
CA PRO A 140 -2.20 4.46 -21.06
C PRO A 140 -0.80 4.56 -21.67
N PHE A 141 -0.64 4.16 -22.93
CA PHE A 141 0.67 4.19 -23.62
C PHE A 141 1.39 5.54 -23.51
N LYS A 142 0.62 6.63 -23.66
CA LYS A 142 1.11 8.01 -23.58
C LYS A 142 1.63 8.42 -22.19
N ASN A 143 1.29 7.68 -21.13
CA ASN A 143 1.64 7.99 -19.75
C ASN A 143 2.80 7.15 -19.20
N VAL A 144 3.42 6.29 -20.02
CA VAL A 144 4.55 5.47 -19.59
C VAL A 144 5.84 6.01 -20.18
N GLU A 145 6.70 6.56 -19.33
CA GLU A 145 8.01 7.10 -19.72
C GLU A 145 9.16 6.29 -19.12
N VAL A 146 10.27 6.21 -19.87
CA VAL A 146 11.53 5.65 -19.37
C VAL A 146 12.53 6.79 -19.28
N ILE A 147 12.89 7.15 -18.06
CA ILE A 147 13.88 8.18 -17.76
C ILE A 147 15.21 7.51 -17.42
N THR A 148 16.29 7.94 -18.07
CA THR A 148 17.63 7.45 -17.77
C THR A 148 18.16 8.12 -16.50
N VAL A 149 19.01 7.42 -15.73
CA VAL A 149 19.47 7.89 -14.41
C VAL A 149 20.15 9.27 -14.46
N ASP A 150 20.85 9.59 -15.54
CA ASP A 150 21.51 10.88 -15.77
C ASP A 150 20.53 12.07 -15.90
N LYS A 151 19.23 11.80 -16.07
CA LYS A 151 18.17 12.81 -16.17
C LYS A 151 17.35 12.95 -14.88
N VAL A 152 17.48 12.03 -13.92
CA VAL A 152 16.65 12.01 -12.70
C VAL A 152 17.04 13.13 -11.72
N PHE A 153 18.32 13.46 -11.62
CA PHE A 153 18.86 14.41 -10.63
C PHE A 153 19.24 15.77 -11.24
N LYS A 154 18.57 16.18 -12.32
CA LYS A 154 18.78 17.48 -12.95
C LYS A 154 17.78 18.52 -12.46
#